data_AF-A0A9W6JYD1-F1
#
_entry.id   AF-A0A9W6JYD1-F1
#
_cell.length_a   1.000
_cell.length_b   1.000
_cell.length_c   1.000
_cell.angle_alpha   90.00
_cell.angle_beta   90.00
_cell.angle_gamma   90.00
#
_symmetry.space_group_name_H-M   'P 1'
#
loop_
_entity.id
_entity.type
_entity.pdbx_description
1 polymer ?
#
loop_
_entity_poly.entity_id
_entity_poly.type
_entity_poly.pdbx_seq_one_letter_code
_entity_poly.pdbx_strand_id
1 'polypeptide(L)'
;MERYAKRCKADLRIVETTPSRSEFPFPDLPDKPGRPHKFEYALKQYCVGKLMDEGYTNVLMLDDTCIISPTAPDLFSVVEPGRCGYTHTSRDHAEDSFRVIQAEAAKNGWEEVVYDPALYANTGVMLYDAVYSPAFLAKNIIEAAPLLFARYPHQTLSYYLLRKYDVSMQRIDKRFNNSTLFMNEPGTDWRDSELTDSFIYHVTGFWKEDREEVVNVVLNKLAEKFVSETGAMPSV
;
A
#
# COMPACT_ATOMS: atom_id res chain seq x y z
N MET A 1 -3.80 -4.07 -14.15
CA MET A 1 -2.51 -3.42 -13.81
C MET A 1 -1.57 -3.31 -15.01
N GLU A 2 -1.39 -4.36 -15.83
CA GLU A 2 -0.50 -4.37 -17.01
C GLU A 2 -0.68 -3.18 -17.96
N ARG A 3 -1.93 -2.86 -18.35
CA ARG A 3 -2.23 -1.73 -19.23
C ARG A 3 -1.77 -0.40 -18.65
N TYR A 4 -1.93 -0.23 -17.32
CA TYR A 4 -1.48 0.95 -16.60
C TYR A 4 0.04 1.07 -16.66
N ALA A 5 0.76 -0.02 -16.34
CA ALA A 5 2.22 -0.06 -16.39
C ALA A 5 2.73 0.30 -17.80
N LYS A 6 2.16 -0.32 -18.85
CA LYS A 6 2.49 0.00 -20.24
C LYS A 6 2.28 1.48 -20.59
N ARG A 7 1.17 2.08 -20.16
CA ARG A 7 0.89 3.51 -20.40
C ARG A 7 1.90 4.41 -19.68
N CYS A 8 2.23 4.08 -18.43
CA CYS A 8 3.21 4.83 -17.65
C CYS A 8 4.66 4.52 -18.06
N LYS A 9 4.87 3.64 -19.06
CA LYS A 9 6.19 3.14 -19.46
C LYS A 9 6.98 2.53 -18.29
N ALA A 10 6.26 1.87 -17.40
CA ALA A 10 6.79 1.18 -16.23
C ALA A 10 6.74 -0.33 -16.43
N ASP A 11 7.60 -1.05 -15.73
CA ASP A 11 7.52 -2.51 -15.63
C ASP A 11 6.46 -2.92 -14.60
N LEU A 12 5.74 -4.01 -14.90
CA LEU A 12 4.92 -4.68 -13.90
C LEU A 12 5.73 -5.83 -13.30
N ARG A 13 5.93 -5.80 -11.99
CA ARG A 13 6.59 -6.87 -11.23
C ARG A 13 5.57 -7.53 -10.29
N ILE A 14 5.36 -8.83 -10.49
CA ILE A 14 4.60 -9.67 -9.56
C ILE A 14 5.62 -10.50 -8.78
N VAL A 15 5.64 -10.34 -7.46
CA VAL A 15 6.55 -11.09 -6.60
C VAL A 15 5.85 -12.38 -6.17
N GLU A 16 6.13 -13.46 -6.90
CA GLU A 16 5.53 -14.78 -6.68
C GLU A 16 6.35 -15.66 -5.71
N THR A 17 7.63 -15.32 -5.52
CA THR A 17 8.55 -16.09 -4.69
C THR A 17 8.96 -15.32 -3.44
N THR A 18 9.04 -16.04 -2.32
CA THR A 18 9.60 -15.49 -1.09
C THR A 18 11.12 -15.53 -1.16
N PRO A 19 11.82 -14.51 -0.64
CA PRO A 19 13.27 -14.51 -0.56
C PRO A 19 13.76 -15.66 0.33
N SER A 20 14.95 -16.17 0.02
CA SER A 20 15.61 -17.14 0.91
C SER A 20 15.92 -16.51 2.27
N ARG A 21 16.05 -17.34 3.32
CA ARG A 21 16.50 -16.86 4.65
C ARG A 21 17.87 -16.18 4.61
N SER A 22 18.73 -16.51 3.64
CA SER A 22 20.01 -15.83 3.44
C SER A 22 19.86 -14.42 2.85
N GLU A 23 18.87 -14.20 1.98
CA GLU A 23 18.60 -12.88 1.41
C GLU A 23 17.85 -11.98 2.38
N PHE A 24 16.84 -12.54 3.06
CA PHE A 24 16.04 -11.83 4.05
C PHE A 24 15.92 -12.69 5.31
N PRO A 25 16.87 -12.57 6.27
CA PRO A 25 16.91 -13.34 7.51
C PRO A 25 15.88 -12.81 8.52
N PHE A 26 14.62 -12.71 8.08
CA PHE A 26 13.53 -12.21 8.89
C PHE A 26 13.22 -13.20 10.03
N PRO A 27 13.05 -12.72 11.28
CA PRO A 27 12.79 -13.60 12.41
C PRO A 27 11.43 -14.30 12.28
N ASP A 28 11.36 -15.52 12.80
CA ASP A 28 10.08 -16.22 12.94
C ASP A 28 9.25 -15.54 14.04
N LEU A 29 8.24 -14.77 13.63
CA LEU A 29 7.33 -14.07 14.54
C LEU A 29 6.02 -14.84 14.73
N PRO A 30 5.46 -14.88 15.94
CA PRO A 30 4.15 -15.48 16.16
C PRO A 30 3.02 -14.70 15.47
N ASP A 31 1.94 -15.41 15.15
CA ASP A 31 0.74 -14.82 14.56
C ASP A 31 0.06 -13.80 15.47
N LYS A 32 0.21 -13.95 16.79
CA LYS A 32 -0.37 -13.06 17.81
C LYS A 32 0.73 -12.40 18.65
N PRO A 33 0.50 -11.17 19.17
CA PRO A 33 -0.69 -10.32 18.97
C PRO A 33 -0.79 -9.73 17.54
N GLY A 34 -1.87 -8.98 17.27
CA GLY A 34 -2.09 -8.35 15.97
C GLY A 34 -2.58 -9.32 14.88
N ARG A 35 -2.24 -9.04 13.62
CA ARG A 35 -2.63 -9.85 12.46
C ARG A 35 -1.64 -10.98 12.19
N PRO A 36 -2.07 -12.16 11.71
CA PRO A 36 -1.14 -13.21 11.26
C PRO A 36 -0.31 -12.75 10.06
N HIS A 37 0.63 -13.58 9.59
CA HIS A 37 1.42 -13.32 8.34
C HIS A 37 2.36 -12.11 8.43
N LYS A 38 3.14 -12.02 9.53
CA LYS A 38 4.06 -10.90 9.78
C LYS A 38 5.14 -10.78 8.71
N PHE A 39 5.65 -11.93 8.24
CA PHE A 39 6.68 -11.99 7.21
C PHE A 39 6.20 -11.32 5.91
N GLU A 40 4.96 -11.58 5.49
CA GLU A 40 4.36 -11.07 4.27
C GLU A 40 4.15 -9.55 4.35
N TYR A 41 3.81 -9.01 5.52
CA TYR A 41 3.78 -7.56 5.73
C TYR A 41 5.17 -6.93 5.64
N ALA A 42 6.20 -7.56 6.20
CA ALA A 42 7.58 -7.09 6.10
C ALA A 42 8.10 -7.18 4.66
N LEU A 43 7.70 -8.23 3.93
CA LEU A 43 8.13 -8.52 2.58
C LEU A 43 7.75 -7.40 1.61
N LYS A 44 6.59 -6.75 1.79
CA LYS A 44 6.20 -5.59 0.97
C LYS A 44 7.28 -4.51 0.96
N GLN A 45 7.81 -4.14 2.13
CA GLN A 45 8.87 -3.13 2.18
C GLN A 45 10.22 -3.65 1.69
N TYR A 46 10.53 -4.91 1.98
CA TYR A 46 11.76 -5.53 1.47
C TYR A 46 11.79 -5.53 -0.07
N CYS A 47 10.67 -5.84 -0.72
CA CYS A 47 10.56 -5.82 -2.17
C CYS A 47 10.73 -4.42 -2.76
N VAL A 48 10.27 -3.36 -2.09
CA VAL A 48 10.53 -1.98 -2.51
C VAL A 48 12.04 -1.71 -2.55
N GLY A 49 12.74 -2.03 -1.46
CA GLY A 49 14.20 -1.87 -1.39
C GLY A 49 14.93 -2.69 -2.44
N LYS A 50 14.55 -3.98 -2.60
CA LYS A 50 15.16 -4.87 -3.61
C LYS A 50 15.00 -4.35 -5.03
N LEU A 51 13.82 -3.86 -5.41
CA LEU A 51 13.60 -3.27 -6.73
C LEU A 51 14.46 -2.02 -6.90
N MET A 52 14.61 -1.17 -5.89
CA MET A 52 15.51 -0.01 -5.99
C MET A 52 16.98 -0.43 -6.19
N ASP A 53 17.42 -1.49 -5.52
CA ASP A 53 18.77 -2.06 -5.70
C ASP A 53 18.98 -2.66 -7.11
N GLU A 54 17.92 -3.14 -7.75
CA GLU A 54 17.91 -3.59 -9.15
C GLU A 54 17.96 -2.44 -10.17
N GLY A 55 17.93 -1.18 -9.72
CA GLY A 55 18.10 0.02 -10.55
C GLY A 55 16.82 0.79 -10.86
N TYR A 56 15.70 0.47 -10.22
CA TYR A 56 14.46 1.24 -10.39
C TYR A 56 14.53 2.55 -9.62
N THR A 57 14.24 3.67 -10.29
CA THR A 57 14.24 5.01 -9.66
C THR A 57 12.99 5.27 -8.81
N ASN A 58 11.86 4.65 -9.18
CA ASN A 58 10.61 4.77 -8.47
C ASN A 58 9.91 3.43 -8.45
N VAL A 59 9.25 3.11 -7.33
CA VAL A 59 8.51 1.86 -7.15
C VAL A 59 7.10 2.18 -6.69
N LEU A 60 6.10 1.84 -7.51
CA LEU A 60 4.69 1.92 -7.13
C LEU A 60 4.27 0.58 -6.52
N MET A 61 4.05 0.56 -5.21
CA MET A 61 3.47 -0.59 -4.52
C MET A 61 1.95 -0.50 -4.57
N LEU A 62 1.32 -1.61 -4.98
CA LEU A 62 -0.12 -1.78 -5.02
C LEU A 62 -0.49 -3.05 -4.25
N ASP A 63 -1.53 -2.99 -3.43
CA ASP A 63 -2.16 -4.21 -2.92
C ASP A 63 -2.76 -5.00 -4.09
N ASP A 64 -2.76 -6.33 -3.99
CA ASP A 64 -3.28 -7.27 -4.99
C ASP A 64 -4.78 -7.07 -5.26
N THR A 65 -5.48 -6.39 -4.35
CA THR A 65 -6.88 -6.01 -4.46
C THR A 65 -7.13 -4.63 -5.05
N CYS A 66 -6.10 -3.96 -5.55
CA CYS A 66 -6.22 -2.69 -6.25
C CYS A 66 -6.65 -2.90 -7.71
N ILE A 67 -7.68 -2.18 -8.13
CA ILE A 67 -8.19 -2.17 -9.50
C ILE A 67 -7.97 -0.78 -10.07
N ILE A 68 -7.22 -0.69 -11.17
CA ILE A 68 -6.83 0.60 -11.74
C ILE A 68 -7.79 0.95 -12.88
N SER A 69 -8.39 2.14 -12.80
CA SER A 69 -9.25 2.69 -13.84
C SER A 69 -8.46 2.84 -15.16
N PRO A 70 -9.08 2.53 -16.32
CA PRO A 70 -8.50 2.80 -17.63
C PRO A 70 -8.12 4.27 -17.84
N THR A 71 -8.70 5.20 -17.10
CA THR A 71 -8.44 6.66 -17.21
C THR A 71 -7.50 7.20 -16.13
N ALA A 72 -6.98 6.35 -15.24
CA ALA A 72 -6.09 6.77 -14.16
C ALA A 72 -4.88 7.58 -14.69
N PRO A 73 -4.53 8.73 -14.09
CA PRO A 73 -3.32 9.46 -14.48
C PRO A 73 -2.07 8.62 -14.19
N ASP A 74 -0.97 8.96 -14.85
CA ASP A 74 0.35 8.40 -14.52
C ASP A 74 0.82 8.94 -13.16
N LEU A 75 0.81 8.08 -12.14
CA LEU A 75 1.17 8.44 -10.78
C LEU A 75 2.66 8.76 -10.64
N PHE A 76 3.52 8.17 -11.48
CA PHE A 76 4.95 8.48 -11.52
C PHE A 76 5.21 9.92 -11.97
N SER A 77 4.32 10.49 -12.78
CA SER A 77 4.38 11.88 -13.23
C SER A 77 3.77 12.89 -12.25
N VAL A 78 2.94 12.42 -11.31
CA VAL A 78 2.18 13.26 -10.36
C VAL A 78 3.01 13.57 -9.10
N VAL A 79 3.84 12.62 -8.68
CA VAL A 79 4.68 12.77 -7.48
C VAL A 79 6.00 13.43 -7.87
N GLU A 80 6.39 14.45 -7.11
CA GLU A 80 7.64 15.16 -7.34
C GLU A 80 8.86 14.24 -7.08
N PRO A 81 9.93 14.33 -7.88
CA PRO A 81 11.16 13.60 -7.64
C PRO A 81 11.69 13.81 -6.22
N GLY A 82 12.17 12.75 -5.59
CA GLY A 82 12.65 12.79 -4.22
C GLY A 82 11.54 12.86 -3.17
N ARG A 83 10.30 12.47 -3.51
CA ARG A 83 9.19 12.33 -2.55
C ARG A 83 8.51 10.98 -2.66
N CYS A 84 7.99 10.50 -1.53
CA CYS A 84 7.10 9.35 -1.50
C CYS A 84 5.64 9.80 -1.59
N GLY A 85 4.92 9.30 -2.60
CA GLY A 85 3.50 9.57 -2.82
C GLY A 85 2.62 8.70 -1.93
N TYR A 86 1.68 9.30 -1.20
CA TYR A 86 0.83 8.58 -0.25
C TYR A 86 -0.59 9.15 -0.16
N THR A 87 -1.53 8.32 0.27
CA THR A 87 -2.86 8.73 0.70
C THR A 87 -3.01 8.56 2.21
N HIS A 88 -3.38 9.62 2.92
CA HIS A 88 -3.64 9.55 4.36
C HIS A 88 -4.79 8.57 4.69
N THR A 89 -4.80 8.01 5.90
CA THR A 89 -5.93 7.25 6.46
C THR A 89 -6.56 8.00 7.65
N SER A 90 -7.44 7.34 8.40
CA SER A 90 -8.10 7.95 9.55
C SER A 90 -7.12 8.22 10.70
N ARG A 91 -7.44 9.25 11.49
CA ARG A 91 -6.67 9.61 12.68
C ARG A 91 -6.62 8.47 13.69
N ASP A 92 -7.72 7.75 13.88
CA ASP A 92 -7.79 6.64 14.83
C ASP A 92 -6.82 5.51 14.47
N HIS A 93 -6.67 5.21 13.17
CA HIS A 93 -5.69 4.22 12.71
C HIS A 93 -4.25 4.66 13.02
N ALA A 94 -3.96 5.95 12.87
CA ALA A 94 -2.65 6.52 13.19
C ALA A 94 -2.36 6.43 14.68
N GLU A 95 -3.30 6.86 15.53
CA GLU A 95 -3.14 6.86 16.99
C GLU A 95 -2.95 5.45 17.56
N ASP A 96 -3.71 4.46 17.07
CA ASP A 96 -3.51 3.05 17.44
C ASP A 96 -2.10 2.57 17.12
N SER A 97 -1.57 2.98 15.97
CA SER A 97 -0.25 2.57 15.49
C SER A 97 0.88 3.31 16.21
N PHE A 98 0.69 4.58 16.53
CA PHE A 98 1.67 5.39 17.25
C PHE A 98 1.90 4.88 18.67
N ARG A 99 0.86 4.40 19.36
CA ARG A 99 1.01 3.76 20.68
C ARG A 99 1.94 2.55 20.62
N VAL A 100 1.85 1.74 19.55
CA VAL A 100 2.74 0.59 19.35
C VAL A 100 4.17 1.05 19.06
N ILE A 101 4.34 2.06 18.20
CA ILE A 101 5.68 2.62 17.89
C ILE A 101 6.33 3.16 19.16
N GLN A 102 5.60 3.93 19.98
CA GLN A 102 6.10 4.47 21.24
C GLN A 102 6.51 3.36 22.21
N ALA A 103 5.67 2.34 22.38
CA ALA A 103 5.96 1.23 23.28
C ALA A 103 7.20 0.44 22.85
N GLU A 104 7.33 0.11 21.56
CA GLU A 104 8.50 -0.61 21.05
C GLU A 104 9.75 0.27 21.02
N ALA A 105 9.65 1.57 20.72
CA ALA A 105 10.78 2.48 20.80
C ALA A 105 11.34 2.58 22.23
N ALA A 106 10.47 2.74 23.23
CA ALA A 106 10.88 2.77 24.63
C ALA A 106 11.51 1.45 25.09
N LYS A 107 10.93 0.31 24.70
CA LYS A 107 11.41 -1.02 25.07
C LYS A 107 12.77 -1.36 24.46
N ASN A 108 13.01 -0.94 23.22
CA ASN A 108 14.22 -1.27 22.47
C ASN A 108 15.27 -0.14 22.46
N GLY A 109 14.99 1.00 23.09
CA GLY A 109 15.88 2.16 23.12
C GLY A 109 16.06 2.83 21.76
N TRP A 110 15.02 2.81 20.91
CA TRP A 110 15.08 3.47 19.61
C TRP A 110 14.91 4.98 19.75
N GLU A 111 15.45 5.72 18.79
CA GLU A 111 15.21 7.15 18.65
C GLU A 111 13.71 7.41 18.40
N GLU A 112 13.17 8.43 19.05
CA GLU A 112 11.79 8.84 18.82
C GLU A 112 11.64 9.44 17.43
N VAL A 113 10.55 9.07 16.75
CA VAL A 113 10.16 9.67 15.48
C VAL A 113 9.05 10.69 15.69
N VAL A 114 8.93 11.66 14.79
CA VAL A 114 7.80 12.59 14.80
C VAL A 114 6.50 11.83 14.54
N TYR A 115 5.49 12.03 15.40
CA TYR A 115 4.14 11.49 15.27
C TYR A 115 3.19 12.51 14.64
N ASP A 116 2.90 12.34 13.36
CA ASP A 116 2.00 13.19 12.58
C ASP A 116 0.91 12.32 11.92
N PRO A 117 -0.33 12.34 12.44
CA PRO A 117 -1.45 11.60 11.86
C PRO A 117 -1.72 11.95 10.39
N ALA A 118 -1.38 13.16 9.93
CA ALA A 118 -1.58 13.56 8.54
C ALA A 118 -0.62 12.86 7.56
N LEU A 119 0.50 12.34 8.07
CA LEU A 119 1.50 11.56 7.32
C LEU A 119 1.29 10.05 7.45
N TYR A 120 0.34 9.60 8.27
CA TYR A 120 0.01 8.18 8.41
C TYR A 120 -0.84 7.70 7.22
N ALA A 121 -0.30 6.75 6.46
CA ALA A 121 -0.82 6.39 5.15
C ALA A 121 -1.57 5.05 5.14
N ASN A 122 -2.63 4.96 4.33
CA ASN A 122 -3.08 3.66 3.84
C ASN A 122 -2.07 3.20 2.77
N THR A 123 -1.32 2.14 3.07
CA THR A 123 -0.22 1.67 2.22
C THR A 123 -0.64 0.79 1.05
N GLY A 124 -1.94 0.62 0.79
CA GLY A 124 -2.41 -0.16 -0.36
C GLY A 124 -2.02 0.45 -1.69
N VAL A 125 -1.75 1.76 -1.72
CA VAL A 125 -1.11 2.46 -2.84
C VAL A 125 -0.07 3.41 -2.27
N MET A 126 1.18 3.18 -2.62
CA MET A 126 2.33 3.99 -2.21
C MET A 126 3.33 4.08 -3.36
N LEU A 127 3.75 5.30 -3.71
CA LEU A 127 4.88 5.48 -4.61
C LEU A 127 6.13 5.82 -3.79
N TYR A 128 7.19 5.06 -4.00
CA TYR A 128 8.48 5.26 -3.35
C TYR A 128 9.51 5.78 -4.34
N ASP A 129 10.41 6.64 -3.85
CA ASP A 129 11.54 7.16 -4.61
C ASP A 129 12.84 6.50 -4.14
N ALA A 130 13.71 6.13 -5.09
CA ALA A 130 14.94 5.39 -4.82
C ALA A 130 15.96 6.17 -3.98
N VAL A 131 15.84 7.51 -3.89
CA VAL A 131 16.65 8.29 -2.96
C VAL A 131 16.48 7.81 -1.51
N TYR A 132 15.36 7.16 -1.19
CA TYR A 132 15.05 6.61 0.13
C TYR A 132 15.27 5.09 0.23
N SER A 133 15.91 4.45 -0.74
CA SER A 133 16.26 3.01 -0.65
C SER A 133 17.00 2.62 0.64
N PRO A 134 17.85 3.48 1.26
CA PRO A 134 18.48 3.15 2.54
C PRO A 134 17.49 2.88 3.67
N ALA A 135 16.27 3.44 3.62
CA ALA A 135 15.23 3.20 4.63
C ALA A 135 14.71 1.76 4.59
N PHE A 136 14.71 1.13 3.40
CA PHE A 136 14.09 -0.17 3.13
C PHE A 136 15.07 -1.34 3.12
N LEU A 137 16.32 -1.13 3.57
CA LEU A 137 17.28 -2.21 3.73
C LEU A 137 16.76 -3.29 4.69
N ALA A 138 17.01 -4.56 4.36
CA ALA A 138 16.59 -5.72 5.16
C ALA A 138 16.88 -5.55 6.66
N LYS A 139 18.08 -5.07 7.01
CA LYS A 139 18.50 -4.84 8.40
C LYS A 139 17.55 -3.90 9.15
N ASN A 140 17.04 -2.85 8.50
CA ASN A 140 16.17 -1.85 9.12
C ASN A 140 14.75 -2.41 9.31
N ILE A 141 14.28 -3.19 8.34
CA ILE A 141 12.99 -3.88 8.43
C ILE A 141 13.02 -4.92 9.55
N ILE A 142 14.12 -5.66 9.67
CA ILE A 142 14.32 -6.66 10.74
C ILE A 142 14.42 -5.99 12.11
N GLU A 143 15.19 -4.90 12.23
CA GLU A 143 15.26 -4.10 13.45
C GLU A 143 13.86 -3.64 13.88
N ALA A 144 13.05 -3.15 12.94
CA ALA A 144 11.69 -2.66 13.18
C ALA A 144 10.60 -3.76 13.21
N ALA A 145 10.97 -5.04 13.10
CA ALA A 145 10.02 -6.16 13.06
C ALA A 145 9.00 -6.20 14.21
N PRO A 146 9.32 -5.78 15.46
CA PRO A 146 8.33 -5.69 16.54
C PRO A 146 7.11 -4.80 16.22
N LEU A 147 7.23 -3.82 15.33
CA LEU A 147 6.11 -2.96 14.93
C LEU A 147 5.00 -3.71 14.17
N LEU A 148 5.31 -4.89 13.64
CA LEU A 148 4.34 -5.70 12.91
C LEU A 148 3.28 -6.32 13.82
N PHE A 149 3.44 -6.22 15.14
CA PHE A 149 2.39 -6.57 16.12
C PHE A 149 1.25 -5.54 16.19
N ALA A 150 1.38 -4.40 15.51
CA ALA A 150 0.30 -3.42 15.39
C ALA A 150 -0.93 -3.97 14.65
N ARG A 151 -2.07 -3.29 14.83
CA ARG A 151 -3.33 -3.61 14.12
C ARG A 151 -3.21 -3.47 12.60
N TYR A 152 -2.33 -2.56 12.15
CA TYR A 152 -2.04 -2.27 10.75
C TYR A 152 -0.52 -2.46 10.48
N PRO A 153 -0.02 -3.71 10.43
CA PRO A 153 1.41 -4.01 10.51
C PRO A 153 2.26 -3.27 9.47
N HIS A 154 1.92 -3.41 8.19
CA HIS A 154 2.68 -2.76 7.12
C HIS A 154 2.58 -1.24 7.16
N GLN A 155 1.40 -0.67 7.45
CA GLN A 155 1.25 0.79 7.58
C GLN A 155 2.10 1.35 8.73
N THR A 156 2.13 0.64 9.87
CA THR A 156 2.92 1.02 11.05
C THR A 156 4.41 0.94 10.76
N LEU A 157 4.88 -0.17 10.18
CA LEU A 157 6.28 -0.35 9.77
C LEU A 157 6.70 0.72 8.77
N SER A 158 5.89 0.94 7.73
CA SER A 158 6.15 1.93 6.68
C SER A 158 6.30 3.32 7.27
N TYR A 159 5.33 3.74 8.10
CA TYR A 159 5.36 5.04 8.75
C TYR A 159 6.65 5.21 9.56
N TYR A 160 6.99 4.24 10.41
CA TYR A 160 8.20 4.34 11.25
C TYR A 160 9.47 4.47 10.41
N LEU A 161 9.65 3.63 9.38
CA LEU A 161 10.82 3.71 8.50
C LEU A 161 10.88 5.06 7.78
N LEU A 162 9.77 5.53 7.21
CA LEU A 162 9.72 6.81 6.51
C LEU A 162 10.06 7.99 7.44
N ARG A 163 9.60 7.97 8.69
CA ARG A 163 9.93 9.02 9.66
C ARG A 163 11.36 8.91 10.18
N LYS A 164 11.85 7.69 10.49
CA LYS A 164 13.21 7.45 10.98
C LYS A 164 14.28 7.93 9.99
N TYR A 165 13.98 7.84 8.69
CA TYR A 165 14.89 8.23 7.62
C TYR A 165 14.55 9.59 6.99
N ASP A 166 13.75 10.42 7.67
CA ASP A 166 13.33 11.76 7.25
C ASP A 166 12.86 11.83 5.78
N VAL A 167 12.04 10.86 5.40
CA VAL A 167 11.53 10.75 4.04
C VAL A 167 10.52 11.85 3.76
N SER A 168 10.75 12.62 2.69
CA SER A 168 9.80 13.63 2.24
C SER A 168 8.57 12.96 1.63
N MET A 169 7.38 13.35 2.10
CA MET A 169 6.11 12.74 1.73
C MET A 169 5.25 13.74 0.95
N GLN A 170 4.63 13.29 -0.14
CA GLN A 170 3.65 14.05 -0.91
C GLN A 170 2.28 13.38 -0.82
N ARG A 171 1.30 14.11 -0.32
CA ARG A 171 -0.09 13.65 -0.33
C ARG A 171 -0.61 13.66 -1.77
N ILE A 172 -1.05 12.51 -2.27
CA ILE A 172 -1.67 12.37 -3.58
C ILE A 172 -3.20 12.43 -3.47
N ASP A 173 -3.87 12.64 -4.60
CA ASP A 173 -5.34 12.65 -4.66
C ASP A 173 -5.91 11.35 -4.08
N LYS A 174 -6.92 11.44 -3.22
CA LYS A 174 -7.58 10.29 -2.60
C LYS A 174 -8.13 9.29 -3.63
N ARG A 175 -8.40 9.74 -4.86
CA ARG A 175 -8.82 8.89 -5.98
C ARG A 175 -7.78 7.85 -6.38
N PHE A 176 -6.50 8.01 -5.99
CA PHE A 176 -5.46 7.00 -6.18
C PHE A 176 -5.46 5.89 -5.12
N ASN A 177 -6.28 5.95 -4.08
CA ASN A 177 -6.41 4.86 -3.11
C ASN A 177 -7.80 4.90 -2.49
N ASN A 178 -8.82 4.68 -3.32
CA ASN A 178 -10.17 4.73 -2.83
C ASN A 178 -10.59 3.39 -2.21
N SER A 179 -10.49 3.33 -0.88
CA SER A 179 -10.94 2.19 -0.08
C SER A 179 -12.43 2.21 0.26
N THR A 180 -13.17 3.27 -0.09
CA THR A 180 -14.57 3.46 0.33
C THR A 180 -15.58 2.89 -0.64
N LEU A 181 -15.15 2.05 -1.60
CA LEU A 181 -16.00 1.44 -2.63
C LEU A 181 -17.31 0.85 -2.09
N PHE A 182 -17.27 0.33 -0.86
CA PHE A 182 -18.37 -0.38 -0.25
C PHE A 182 -18.58 -0.02 1.23
N MET A 183 -18.13 1.17 1.63
CA MET A 183 -18.52 1.73 2.93
C MET A 183 -19.96 2.24 2.83
N ASN A 184 -20.88 1.31 2.61
CA ASN A 184 -22.29 1.61 2.68
C ASN A 184 -22.74 1.70 4.13
N GLU A 185 -23.87 2.37 4.32
CA GLU A 185 -24.65 2.26 5.54
C GLU A 185 -24.96 0.78 5.86
N PRO A 186 -25.07 0.41 7.14
CA PRO A 186 -25.47 -0.94 7.52
C PRO A 186 -26.75 -1.36 6.79
N GLY A 187 -26.68 -2.44 6.00
CA GLY A 187 -27.85 -3.03 5.30
C GLY A 187 -27.93 -2.76 3.79
N THR A 188 -27.04 -1.98 3.20
CA THR A 188 -26.97 -1.86 1.73
C THR A 188 -26.12 -2.98 1.12
N ASP A 189 -26.65 -3.68 0.11
CA ASP A 189 -25.85 -4.61 -0.67
C ASP A 189 -24.78 -3.83 -1.45
N TRP A 190 -23.51 -4.16 -1.21
CA TRP A 190 -22.37 -3.57 -1.89
C TRP A 190 -22.42 -3.80 -3.40
N ARG A 191 -23.13 -4.83 -3.86
CA ARG A 191 -23.38 -5.11 -5.28
C ARG A 191 -24.19 -4.01 -5.96
N ASP A 192 -25.00 -3.26 -5.22
CA ASP A 192 -25.84 -2.20 -5.77
C ASP A 192 -25.15 -0.82 -5.76
N SER A 193 -24.01 -0.67 -5.08
CA SER A 193 -23.29 0.60 -4.97
C SER A 193 -22.73 1.08 -6.30
N GLU A 194 -23.00 2.32 -6.68
CA GLU A 194 -22.35 2.94 -7.83
C GLU A 194 -20.86 3.15 -7.59
N LEU A 195 -20.05 2.98 -8.64
CA LEU A 195 -18.63 3.28 -8.57
C LEU A 195 -18.41 4.79 -8.54
N THR A 196 -17.84 5.27 -7.44
CA THR A 196 -17.33 6.64 -7.34
C THR A 196 -16.27 6.93 -8.42
N ASP A 197 -16.11 8.21 -8.78
CA ASP A 197 -15.00 8.64 -9.65
C ASP A 197 -13.65 8.43 -8.96
N SER A 198 -12.92 7.38 -9.33
CA SER A 198 -11.62 7.02 -8.76
C SER A 198 -10.64 6.55 -9.83
N PHE A 199 -9.36 6.75 -9.56
CA PHE A 199 -8.27 6.27 -10.42
C PHE A 199 -7.84 4.87 -10.03
N ILE A 200 -7.77 4.57 -8.73
CA ILE A 200 -7.48 3.25 -8.21
C ILE A 200 -8.50 2.93 -7.11
N TYR A 201 -9.18 1.82 -7.34
CA TYR A 201 -10.19 1.22 -6.50
C TYR A 201 -9.54 0.17 -5.61
N HIS A 202 -9.53 0.38 -4.30
CA HIS A 202 -8.85 -0.52 -3.36
C HIS A 202 -9.88 -1.36 -2.61
N VAL A 203 -10.03 -2.63 -3.00
CA VAL A 203 -10.93 -3.56 -2.30
C VAL A 203 -10.27 -4.02 -1.00
N THR A 204 -10.60 -3.36 0.12
CA THR A 204 -10.02 -3.62 1.44
C THR A 204 -11.10 -3.97 2.45
N GLY A 205 -10.73 -4.74 3.48
CA GLY A 205 -11.63 -5.10 4.58
C GLY A 205 -12.56 -6.30 4.33
N PHE A 206 -12.51 -6.92 3.15
CA PHE A 206 -13.26 -8.14 2.84
C PHE A 206 -12.49 -9.41 3.19
N TRP A 207 -13.24 -10.44 3.62
CA TRP A 207 -12.74 -11.81 3.78
C TRP A 207 -12.28 -12.39 2.44
N LYS A 208 -11.47 -13.44 2.47
CA LYS A 208 -10.85 -13.99 1.26
C LYS A 208 -11.90 -14.49 0.27
N GLU A 209 -12.95 -15.10 0.80
CA GLU A 209 -14.05 -15.73 0.06
C GLU A 209 -14.88 -14.72 -0.71
N ASP A 210 -15.13 -13.54 -0.12
CA ASP A 210 -15.93 -12.48 -0.73
C ASP A 210 -15.09 -11.58 -1.66
N ARG A 211 -13.78 -11.53 -1.44
CA ARG A 211 -12.87 -10.60 -2.14
C ARG A 211 -12.87 -10.80 -3.65
N GLU A 212 -12.86 -12.04 -4.12
CA GLU A 212 -12.87 -12.34 -5.56
C GLU A 212 -14.19 -11.88 -6.20
N GLU A 213 -15.32 -12.11 -5.53
CA GLU A 213 -16.63 -11.65 -6.00
C GLU A 213 -16.66 -10.13 -6.10
N VAL A 214 -16.20 -9.44 -5.07
CA VAL A 214 -16.16 -7.98 -5.02
C VAL A 214 -15.27 -7.41 -6.12
N VAL A 215 -14.08 -7.98 -6.32
CA VAL A 215 -13.17 -7.59 -7.41
C VAL A 215 -13.86 -7.74 -8.76
N ASN A 216 -14.54 -8.86 -9.01
CA ASN A 216 -15.25 -9.09 -10.27
C ASN A 216 -16.39 -8.08 -10.49
N VAL A 217 -17.15 -7.74 -9.46
CA VAL A 217 -18.21 -6.73 -9.55
C VAL A 217 -17.63 -5.36 -9.90
N VAL A 218 -16.55 -4.93 -9.24
CA VAL A 218 -15.88 -3.65 -9.57
C VAL A 218 -15.38 -3.65 -11.01
N LEU A 219 -14.76 -4.74 -11.46
CA LEU A 219 -14.27 -4.88 -12.83
C LEU A 219 -15.40 -4.77 -13.86
N ASN A 220 -16.53 -5.44 -13.63
CA ASN A 220 -17.69 -5.39 -14.51
C ASN A 220 -18.28 -3.98 -14.58
N LYS A 221 -18.48 -3.33 -13.43
CA LYS A 221 -18.99 -1.95 -13.38
C LYS A 221 -18.04 -0.95 -14.05
N LEU A 222 -16.72 -1.16 -13.94
CA LEU A 222 -15.74 -0.33 -14.65
C LEU A 222 -15.80 -0.53 -16.16
N ALA A 223 -15.98 -1.76 -16.61
CA ALA A 223 -16.14 -2.07 -18.03
C ALA A 223 -17.41 -1.38 -18.59
N GLU A 224 -18.53 -1.48 -17.89
CA GLU A 224 -19.79 -0.82 -18.26
C GLU A 224 -19.65 0.70 -18.33
N LYS A 225 -19.03 1.31 -17.31
CA LYS A 225 -18.76 2.75 -17.26
C LYS A 225 -17.85 3.20 -18.41
N PHE A 226 -16.82 2.43 -18.72
CA PHE A 226 -15.92 2.76 -19.83
C PHE A 226 -16.63 2.70 -21.19
N VAL A 227 -17.48 1.70 -21.41
CA VAL A 227 -18.28 1.58 -22.64
C VAL A 227 -19.24 2.75 -22.78
N SER A 228 -19.94 3.13 -21.71
CA SER A 228 -20.91 4.22 -21.75
C SER A 228 -20.25 5.58 -22.00
N GLU A 229 -19.04 5.81 -21.47
CA GLU A 229 -18.31 7.07 -21.62
C GLU A 229 -17.58 7.20 -22.97
N THR A 230 -17.10 6.08 -23.55
CA THR A 230 -16.23 6.12 -24.73
C THR A 230 -16.87 5.56 -26.01
N GLY A 231 -17.96 4.79 -25.88
CA GLY A 231 -18.54 4.01 -26.98
C GLY A 231 -17.67 2.86 -27.48
N ALA A 232 -16.50 2.62 -26.86
CA ALA A 232 -15.58 1.56 -27.23
C ALA A 232 -15.78 0.34 -26.32
N MET A 233 -15.92 -0.85 -26.92
CA MET A 233 -15.85 -2.10 -26.17
C MET A 233 -14.47 -2.21 -25.51
N PRO A 234 -14.38 -2.61 -24.22
CA PRO A 234 -13.10 -2.88 -23.61
C PRO A 234 -12.49 -4.04 -24.41
N SER A 235 -11.31 -3.85 -24.98
CA SER A 235 -10.53 -5.00 -25.44
C SER A 235 -10.31 -5.89 -24.22
N VAL A 236 -10.53 -7.20 -24.36
CA VAL A 236 -10.23 -8.20 -23.32
C VAL A 236 -8.72 -8.44 -23.31
#